data_AF-A0A1G8EF88-F1
#
_entry.id   AF-A0A1G8EF88-F1
#
_cell.length_a   1.000
_cell.length_b   1.000
_cell.length_c   1.000
_cell.angle_alpha   90.00
_cell.angle_beta   90.00
_cell.angle_gamma   90.00
#
_symmetry.space_group_name_H-M   'P 1'
#
loop_
_entity.id
_entity.type
_entity.pdbx_description
1 polymer ?
#
loop_
_entity_poly.entity_id
_entity_poly.type
_entity_poly.pdbx_seq_one_letter_code
_entity_poly.pdbx_strand_id
1 'polypeptide(L)'
;MSGNFYSQKKRLLTEMRTETLEQLRAVRAEDVEAFLDHVERCNQIIESINQLDAQNEARDPSEEQELRRLLQEVIEVRQHITPLLVPLRDKLRQGAVMERRQVIIQKGYNKEEAYLPSIFFDRKE
;
A
#
# COMPACT_ATOMS: atom_id res chain seq x y z
N MET A 1 -17.89 -26.98 -16.91
CA MET A 1 -16.42 -26.75 -16.86
C MET A 1 -16.10 -25.66 -15.84
N SER A 2 -16.61 -25.75 -14.60
CA SER A 2 -16.50 -24.73 -13.55
C SER A 2 -15.22 -24.82 -12.70
N GLY A 3 -14.51 -25.96 -12.74
CA GLY A 3 -13.33 -26.20 -11.91
C GLY A 3 -12.12 -25.32 -12.24
N ASN A 4 -12.07 -24.70 -13.43
CA ASN A 4 -10.99 -23.81 -13.81
C ASN A 4 -11.13 -22.42 -13.16
N PHE A 5 -12.34 -21.86 -13.16
CA PHE A 5 -12.61 -20.56 -12.53
C PHE A 5 -12.38 -20.59 -11.02
N TYR A 6 -12.98 -21.54 -10.31
CA TYR A 6 -12.86 -21.63 -8.85
C TYR A 6 -11.40 -21.85 -8.42
N SER A 7 -10.67 -22.75 -9.07
CA SER A 7 -9.27 -23.02 -8.73
C SER A 7 -8.37 -21.80 -8.95
N GLN A 8 -8.58 -21.06 -10.06
CA GLN A 8 -7.84 -19.83 -10.33
C GLN A 8 -8.18 -18.72 -9.34
N LYS A 9 -9.46 -18.49 -9.04
CA LYS A 9 -9.89 -17.46 -8.09
C LYS A 9 -9.43 -17.76 -6.67
N LYS A 10 -9.48 -19.02 -6.26
CA LYS A 10 -8.93 -19.48 -4.97
C LYS A 10 -7.43 -19.22 -4.86
N ARG A 11 -6.67 -19.51 -5.93
CA ARG A 11 -5.23 -19.21 -5.98
C ARG A 11 -4.98 -17.71 -5.79
N LEU A 12 -5.68 -16.87 -6.55
CA LEU A 12 -5.52 -15.41 -6.47
C LEU A 12 -5.90 -14.84 -5.10
N LEU A 13 -7.00 -15.32 -4.48
CA LEU A 13 -7.36 -14.90 -3.11
C LEU A 13 -6.34 -15.35 -2.07
N THR A 14 -5.75 -16.53 -2.24
CA THR A 14 -4.68 -17.02 -1.37
C THR A 14 -3.41 -16.17 -1.52
N GLU A 15 -3.07 -15.80 -2.76
CA GLU A 15 -1.96 -14.89 -3.05
C GLU A 15 -2.21 -13.49 -2.46
N MET A 16 -3.42 -12.96 -2.60
CA MET A 16 -3.83 -11.69 -2.01
C MET A 16 -3.69 -11.69 -0.49
N ARG A 17 -4.04 -12.79 0.17
CA ARG A 17 -3.85 -12.99 1.61
C ARG A 17 -2.38 -12.96 1.98
N THR A 18 -1.51 -13.62 1.22
CA THR A 18 -0.06 -13.59 1.45
C THR A 18 0.49 -12.17 1.32
N GLU A 19 0.19 -11.47 0.23
CA GLU A 19 0.64 -10.09 0.01
C GLU A 19 0.11 -9.14 1.10
N THR A 20 -1.12 -9.33 1.57
CA THR A 20 -1.68 -8.55 2.69
C THR A 20 -0.97 -8.84 4.01
N LEU A 21 -0.54 -10.08 4.26
CA LEU A 21 0.27 -10.41 5.43
C LEU A 21 1.67 -9.77 5.37
N GLU A 22 2.28 -9.74 4.18
CA GLU A 22 3.58 -9.06 3.99
C GLU A 22 3.45 -7.54 4.16
N GLN A 23 2.36 -6.91 3.69
CA GLN A 23 2.06 -5.51 4.01
C GLN A 23 2.02 -5.25 5.53
N LEU A 24 1.36 -6.13 6.29
CA LEU A 24 1.31 -6.01 7.75
C LEU A 24 2.70 -6.13 8.38
N ARG A 25 3.55 -7.02 7.87
CA ARG A 25 4.94 -7.16 8.34
C ARG A 25 5.76 -5.91 8.01
N ALA A 26 5.67 -5.41 6.79
CA ALA A 26 6.37 -4.20 6.36
C ALA A 26 5.97 -2.98 7.21
N VAL A 27 4.67 -2.78 7.46
CA VAL A 27 4.19 -1.68 8.32
C VAL A 27 4.69 -1.81 9.76
N ARG A 28 4.78 -3.02 10.31
CA ARG A 28 5.35 -3.26 11.65
C ARG A 28 6.86 -3.04 11.69
N ALA A 29 7.55 -3.28 10.57
CA ALA A 29 8.98 -3.01 10.42
C ALA A 29 9.29 -1.54 10.07
N GLU A 30 8.25 -0.72 9.86
CA GLU A 30 8.36 0.65 9.36
C GLU A 30 9.05 0.74 7.98
N ASP A 31 9.02 -0.36 7.21
CA ASP A 31 9.57 -0.45 5.86
C ASP A 31 8.52 0.03 4.84
N VAL A 32 8.68 1.28 4.42
CA VAL A 32 7.73 1.94 3.51
C VAL A 32 7.84 1.42 2.09
N GLU A 33 9.06 1.11 1.61
CA GLU A 33 9.28 0.62 0.25
C GLU A 33 8.68 -0.77 0.08
N ALA A 34 8.99 -1.69 0.99
CA ALA A 34 8.39 -3.03 0.97
C ALA A 34 6.87 -2.97 1.08
N PHE A 35 6.32 -2.08 1.91
CA PHE A 35 4.87 -1.91 2.01
C PHE A 35 4.25 -1.50 0.66
N LEU A 36 4.85 -0.54 -0.04
CA LEU A 36 4.35 -0.08 -1.34
C LEU A 36 4.43 -1.17 -2.42
N ASP A 37 5.53 -1.93 -2.47
CA ASP A 37 5.69 -3.06 -3.40
C ASP A 37 4.57 -4.10 -3.22
N HIS A 38 4.26 -4.46 -1.97
CA HIS A 38 3.19 -5.41 -1.66
C HIS A 38 1.79 -4.82 -1.93
N VAL A 39 1.61 -3.50 -1.85
CA VAL A 39 0.37 -2.83 -2.27
C VAL A 39 0.19 -2.91 -3.78
N GLU A 40 1.24 -2.69 -4.56
CA GLU A 40 1.20 -2.79 -6.01
C GLU A 40 0.82 -4.21 -6.47
N ARG A 41 1.44 -5.24 -5.89
CA ARG A 41 1.10 -6.64 -6.16
C ARG A 41 -0.36 -6.97 -5.83
N CYS A 42 -0.87 -6.46 -4.70
CA CYS A 42 -2.29 -6.59 -4.37
C CYS A 42 -3.19 -5.96 -5.44
N ASN A 43 -2.82 -4.83 -6.02
CA ASN A 43 -3.60 -4.20 -7.10
C ASN A 43 -3.62 -5.08 -8.36
N GLN A 44 -2.49 -5.66 -8.74
CA GLN A 44 -2.40 -6.59 -9.89
C GLN A 44 -3.27 -7.85 -9.68
N ILE A 45 -3.33 -8.37 -8.45
CA ILE A 45 -4.19 -9.49 -8.10
C ILE A 45 -5.68 -9.10 -8.19
N ILE A 46 -6.05 -7.91 -7.72
CA ILE A 46 -7.43 -7.39 -7.84
C ILE A 46 -7.84 -7.29 -9.31
N GLU A 47 -6.97 -6.77 -10.18
CA GLU A 47 -7.22 -6.70 -11.63
C GLU A 47 -7.45 -8.09 -12.22
N SER A 48 -6.63 -9.07 -11.83
CA SER A 48 -6.77 -10.46 -12.27
C SER A 48 -8.09 -11.09 -11.82
N ILE A 49 -8.51 -10.83 -10.57
CA ILE A 49 -9.81 -11.29 -10.04
C ILE A 49 -10.96 -10.64 -10.81
N ASN A 50 -10.88 -9.33 -11.09
CA ASN A 50 -11.91 -8.62 -11.85
C ASN A 50 -12.04 -9.17 -13.28
N GLN A 51 -10.92 -9.49 -13.93
CA GLN A 51 -10.91 -10.12 -15.24
C GLN A 51 -11.55 -11.52 -15.22
N LEU A 52 -11.30 -12.31 -14.17
CA LEU A 52 -11.97 -13.59 -14.00
C LEU A 52 -13.47 -13.42 -13.78
N ASP A 53 -13.87 -12.51 -12.89
CA ASP A 53 -15.29 -12.27 -12.59
C ASP A 53 -16.10 -11.83 -13.82
N ALA A 54 -15.46 -11.13 -14.77
CA ALA A 54 -16.08 -10.76 -16.05
C ALA A 54 -16.43 -11.96 -16.96
N GLN A 55 -15.85 -13.14 -16.73
CA GLN A 55 -16.12 -14.36 -17.51
C GLN A 55 -17.46 -15.01 -17.14
N ASN A 56 -18.10 -14.56 -16.05
CA ASN A 56 -19.48 -14.86 -15.67
C ASN A 56 -19.84 -16.36 -15.68
N GLU A 57 -18.95 -17.18 -15.12
CA GLU A 57 -19.16 -18.62 -15.00
C GLU A 57 -20.14 -18.99 -13.86
N ALA A 58 -20.91 -20.06 -14.08
CA ALA A 58 -21.82 -20.61 -13.07
C ALA A 58 -21.03 -21.12 -11.85
N ARG A 59 -21.42 -20.66 -10.66
CA ARG A 59 -20.71 -20.91 -9.40
C ARG A 59 -21.41 -21.99 -8.59
N ASP A 60 -20.65 -22.96 -8.10
CA ASP A 60 -21.13 -23.88 -7.08
C ASP A 60 -21.27 -23.13 -5.73
N PRO A 61 -22.41 -23.25 -5.02
CA PRO A 61 -22.59 -22.60 -3.72
C PRO A 61 -21.53 -22.93 -2.68
N SER A 62 -21.00 -24.16 -2.70
CA SER A 62 -19.96 -24.60 -1.75
C SER A 62 -18.61 -23.93 -2.03
N GLU A 63 -18.25 -23.82 -3.31
CA GLU A 63 -17.04 -23.13 -3.79
C GLU A 63 -17.11 -21.64 -3.46
N GLU A 64 -18.26 -21.00 -3.68
CA GLU A 64 -18.49 -19.58 -3.37
C GLU A 64 -18.37 -19.30 -1.86
N GLN A 65 -18.84 -20.22 -0.99
CA GLN A 65 -18.68 -20.07 0.46
C GLN A 65 -17.20 -20.08 0.88
N GLU A 66 -16.39 -20.94 0.27
CA GLU A 66 -14.95 -20.98 0.57
C GLU A 66 -14.22 -19.73 0.07
N LEU A 67 -14.54 -19.25 -1.14
CA LEU A 67 -13.97 -18.00 -1.66
C LEU A 67 -14.31 -16.81 -0.76
N ARG A 68 -15.55 -16.75 -0.24
CA ARG A 68 -15.96 -15.71 0.73
C ARG A 68 -15.18 -15.80 2.03
N ARG A 69 -14.91 -17.01 2.53
CA ARG A 69 -14.08 -17.19 3.72
C ARG A 69 -12.66 -16.65 3.48
N LEU A 70 -12.04 -16.97 2.34
CA LEU A 70 -10.71 -16.45 2.01
C LEU A 70 -10.70 -14.92 1.92
N LEU A 71 -11.73 -14.32 1.32
CA LEU A 71 -11.89 -12.87 1.26
C LEU A 71 -12.03 -12.26 2.67
N GLN A 72 -12.77 -12.91 3.55
CA GLN A 72 -12.93 -12.47 4.94
C GLN A 72 -11.58 -12.49 5.69
N GLU A 73 -10.76 -13.52 5.49
CA GLU A 73 -9.41 -13.59 6.07
C GLU A 73 -8.53 -12.42 5.58
N VAL A 74 -8.62 -12.03 4.31
CA VAL A 74 -7.91 -10.85 3.77
C VAL A 74 -8.39 -9.56 4.47
N ILE A 75 -9.71 -9.40 4.62
CA ILE A 75 -10.31 -8.23 5.27
C ILE A 75 -9.85 -8.11 6.73
N GLU A 76 -9.83 -9.22 7.46
CA GLU A 76 -9.35 -9.26 8.85
C GLU A 76 -7.90 -8.80 8.97
N VAL A 77 -7.01 -9.23 8.08
CA VAL A 77 -5.62 -8.74 8.07
C VAL A 77 -5.57 -7.23 7.79
N ARG A 78 -6.37 -6.72 6.85
CA ARG A 78 -6.42 -5.28 6.54
C ARG A 78 -6.91 -4.42 7.71
N GLN A 79 -7.80 -4.96 8.54
CA GLN A 79 -8.25 -4.28 9.76
C GLN A 79 -7.10 -4.08 10.76
N HIS A 80 -6.08 -4.96 10.74
CA HIS A 80 -4.87 -4.78 11.54
C HIS A 80 -3.86 -3.79 10.95
N ILE A 81 -3.85 -3.60 9.63
CA ILE A 81 -2.94 -2.66 8.93
C ILE A 81 -3.39 -1.22 9.11
N THR A 82 -4.67 -0.96 8.85
CA THR A 82 -5.26 0.40 8.83
C THR A 82 -4.90 1.27 10.06
N PRO A 83 -5.03 0.79 11.31
CA PRO A 83 -4.71 1.61 12.49
C PRO A 83 -3.21 1.94 12.62
N LEU A 84 -2.32 1.18 11.97
CA LEU A 84 -0.88 1.39 12.03
C LEU A 84 -0.38 2.44 11.03
N LEU A 85 -1.16 2.71 9.95
CA LEU A 85 -0.76 3.65 8.91
C LEU A 85 -0.75 5.11 9.39
N VAL A 86 -1.69 5.51 10.25
CA VAL A 86 -1.76 6.89 10.76
C VAL A 86 -0.53 7.22 11.63
N PRO A 87 -0.18 6.40 12.65
CA PRO A 87 1.05 6.59 13.42
C PRO A 87 2.31 6.60 12.54
N LEU A 88 2.42 5.69 11.58
CA LEU A 88 3.57 5.62 10.67
C LEU A 88 3.71 6.91 9.84
N ARG A 89 2.61 7.40 9.26
CA ARG A 89 2.58 8.66 8.52
C ARG A 89 3.02 9.84 9.39
N ASP A 90 2.55 9.90 10.64
CA ASP A 90 2.87 11.00 11.53
C ASP A 90 4.35 10.95 11.97
N LYS A 91 4.92 9.76 12.18
CA LYS A 91 6.37 9.57 12.39
C LYS A 91 7.19 10.06 11.20
N LEU A 92 6.83 9.66 9.98
CA LEU A 92 7.52 10.10 8.76
C LEU A 92 7.50 11.63 8.60
N ARG A 93 6.35 12.26 8.91
CA ARG A 93 6.23 13.72 8.91
C ARG A 93 7.14 14.39 9.95
N GLN A 94 7.21 13.85 11.16
CA GLN A 94 8.08 14.38 12.21
C GLN A 94 9.55 14.25 11.82
N GLY A 95 9.96 13.09 11.28
CA GLY A 95 11.31 12.87 10.75
C GLY A 95 11.71 13.92 9.71
N ALA A 96 10.86 14.12 8.70
CA ALA A 96 11.09 15.13 7.66
C ALA A 96 11.17 16.57 8.20
N VAL A 97 10.38 16.91 9.23
CA VAL A 97 10.46 18.23 9.90
C VAL A 97 11.78 18.38 10.66
N MET A 98 12.23 17.33 11.35
CA MET A 98 13.49 17.35 12.09
C MET A 98 14.70 17.43 11.15
N GLU A 99 14.71 16.69 10.05
CA GLU A 99 15.73 16.78 9.01
C GLU A 99 15.80 18.19 8.41
N ARG A 100 14.65 18.80 8.08
CA ARG A 100 14.61 20.19 7.58
C ARG A 100 15.19 21.17 8.59
N ARG A 101 14.87 21.01 9.88
CA ARG A 101 15.45 21.84 10.95
C ARG A 101 16.97 21.63 11.04
N GLN A 102 17.44 20.40 10.96
CA GLN A 102 18.87 20.08 10.97
C GLN A 102 19.61 20.69 9.77
N VAL A 103 19.02 20.65 8.57
CA VAL A 103 19.56 21.32 7.38
C VAL A 103 19.58 22.84 7.54
N ILE A 104 18.54 23.46 8.08
CA ILE A 104 18.52 24.91 8.36
C ILE A 104 19.61 25.28 9.36
N ILE A 105 19.75 24.50 10.43
CA ILE A 105 20.78 24.71 11.45
C ILE A 105 22.17 24.57 10.83
N GLN A 106 22.46 23.49 10.09
CA GLN A 106 23.73 23.29 9.40
C GLN A 106 24.04 24.41 8.38
N LYS A 107 23.03 24.89 7.65
CA LYS A 107 23.16 26.04 6.75
C LYS A 107 23.40 27.36 7.49
N GLY A 108 22.86 27.52 8.69
CA GLY A 108 23.13 28.68 9.55
C GLY A 108 24.55 28.70 10.12
N TYR A 109 25.18 27.53 10.27
CA TYR A 109 26.56 27.40 10.73
C TYR A 109 27.60 27.43 9.59
N ASN A 110 27.21 27.10 8.35
CA ASN A 110 28.04 27.28 7.15
C ASN A 110 27.79 28.66 6.51
N LYS A 111 28.45 29.69 7.05
CA LYS A 111 28.50 31.02 6.43
C LYS A 111 29.29 30.99 5.12
N GLU A 112 28.78 31.76 4.17
CA GLU A 112 29.41 32.27 2.93
C GLU A 112 29.50 31.30 1.74
N GLU A 113 28.45 31.28 0.90
CA GLU A 113 28.61 31.54 -0.54
C GLU A 113 27.25 31.92 -1.17
N ALA A 114 27.33 32.88 -2.09
CA ALA A 114 26.26 33.77 -2.56
C ALA A 114 24.92 33.10 -2.92
N TYR A 115 23.86 33.58 -2.27
CA TYR A 115 22.47 33.33 -2.64
C TYR A 115 22.08 34.14 -3.88
N LEU A 116 21.57 33.48 -4.91
CA LEU A 116 20.64 34.08 -5.87
C LEU A 116 19.22 33.60 -5.53
N PRO A 117 18.29 34.50 -5.15
CA PRO A 117 16.90 34.13 -4.91
C PRO A 117 16.26 33.59 -6.18
N SER A 118 15.66 32.39 -6.09
CA SER A 118 14.78 31.84 -7.11
C SER A 118 13.57 32.76 -7.29
N ILE A 119 13.45 33.34 -8.48
CA ILE A 119 12.39 34.24 -8.91
C ILE A 119 11.14 33.41 -9.22
N PHE A 120 10.38 33.02 -8.20
CA PHE A 120 9.01 32.55 -8.39
C PHE A 120 8.12 33.10 -7.28
N PHE A 121 6.89 33.50 -7.66
CA PHE A 121 5.83 34.24 -6.92
C PHE A 121 6.04 35.77 -6.90
N ASP A 122 5.19 36.66 -7.43
CA ASP A 122 3.82 36.59 -7.96
C ASP A 122 3.62 37.78 -8.94
N ARG A 123 3.01 37.57 -10.11
CA ARG A 123 2.29 38.65 -10.82
C ARG A 123 0.80 38.33 -10.72
N LYS A 124 0.10 39.07 -9.87
CA LYS A 124 -1.36 39.24 -9.95
C LYS A 124 -1.65 40.13 -11.15
N GLU A 125 -2.52 39.69 -12.05
CA GLU A 125 -3.31 40.59 -12.90
C GLU A 125 -4.54 41.06 -12.11
#